data_AF-A0A4U8YRR7-F1
#
_entry.id   AF-A0A4U8YRR7-F1
#
_cell.length_a   1.000
_cell.length_b   1.000
_cell.length_c   1.000
_cell.angle_alpha   90.00
_cell.angle_beta   90.00
_cell.angle_gamma   90.00
#
_symmetry.space_group_name_H-M   'P 1'
#
loop_
_entity.id
_entity.type
_entity.pdbx_description
1 polymer ?
#
loop_
_entity_poly.entity_id
_entity_poly.type
_entity_poly.pdbx_seq_one_letter_code
_entity_poly.pdbx_strand_id
1 'polypeptide(L)'
;MPLARGHMKGPDPMNRSIRILCFIFSMLLTCGSALATPYTFEMGDSSSIDVSKTTQGLSMWAEIYQSVSSQAFLLDPGESFSFKFAHMGTHESWINEDDLKAMEVTAYMDFDLPDITQDISGESTGFSGKFEFNQGWQVIWDDPVYVDFGNGGRFSIELSDATFSSSMWTGPHGPCWSEGDADIFATVTLETTPSPAPAPVPEPTTAVLLGLGVGLLGITRLKRKKASDS
;
A
#
# COMPACT_ATOMS: atom_id res chain seq x y z
N MET A 1 17.53 62.12 60.35
CA MET A 1 16.35 61.37 59.85
C MET A 1 16.80 59.96 59.50
N PRO A 2 16.10 58.90 59.95
CA PRO A 2 16.66 57.56 60.05
C PRO A 2 16.43 56.71 58.79
N LEU A 3 17.43 55.89 58.45
CA LEU A 3 17.42 54.89 57.38
C LEU A 3 16.65 53.65 57.79
N ALA A 4 15.55 53.36 57.11
CA ALA A 4 14.74 52.15 57.29
C ALA A 4 15.43 50.94 56.65
N ARG A 5 15.73 49.94 57.49
CA ARG A 5 16.41 48.69 57.15
C ARG A 5 15.37 47.68 56.63
N GLY A 6 15.34 47.46 55.32
CA GLY A 6 14.45 46.50 54.67
C GLY A 6 14.80 45.06 55.03
N HIS A 7 13.84 44.35 55.62
CA HIS A 7 13.95 42.95 56.02
C HIS A 7 13.61 42.07 54.79
N MET A 8 14.61 41.42 54.20
CA MET A 8 14.41 40.48 53.09
C MET A 8 13.96 39.12 53.63
N LYS A 9 12.74 38.71 53.24
CA LYS A 9 12.14 37.41 53.54
C LYS A 9 12.79 36.34 52.65
N GLY A 10 13.40 35.33 53.28
CA GLY A 10 14.06 34.23 52.58
C GLY A 10 13.07 33.35 51.79
N PRO A 11 13.52 32.70 50.70
CA PRO A 11 12.65 31.91 49.82
C PRO A 11 12.09 30.67 50.53
N ASP A 12 10.77 30.50 50.44
CA ASP A 12 10.03 29.39 51.05
C ASP A 12 10.44 28.02 50.44
N PRO A 13 10.70 26.99 51.27
CA PRO A 13 11.21 25.68 50.83
C PRO A 13 10.18 24.80 50.09
N MET A 14 8.92 25.21 50.04
CA MET A 14 7.80 24.39 49.56
C MET A 14 7.63 24.36 48.03
N ASN A 15 8.57 24.94 47.29
CA ASN A 15 8.52 25.07 45.82
C ASN A 15 9.52 24.17 45.07
N ARG A 16 10.30 23.34 45.77
CA ARG A 16 11.30 22.44 45.14
C ARG A 16 10.74 21.09 44.73
N SER A 17 9.84 20.49 45.51
CA SER A 17 9.32 19.15 45.23
C SER A 17 8.33 19.12 44.06
N ILE A 18 7.56 20.21 43.86
CA ILE A 18 6.61 20.36 42.75
C ILE A 18 7.33 20.59 41.41
N ARG A 19 8.49 21.29 41.43
CA ARG A 19 9.27 21.53 40.21
C ARG A 19 10.00 20.28 39.68
N ILE A 20 10.37 19.36 40.57
CA ILE A 20 11.01 18.08 40.19
C ILE A 20 9.98 17.10 39.59
N LEU A 21 8.74 17.11 40.08
CA LEU A 21 7.67 16.25 39.56
C LEU A 21 7.21 16.68 38.14
N CYS A 22 7.16 17.99 37.86
CA CYS A 22 6.83 18.47 36.51
C CYS A 22 7.92 18.17 35.46
N PHE A 23 9.20 18.05 35.87
CA PHE A 23 10.28 17.71 34.94
C PHE A 23 10.26 16.24 34.51
N ILE A 24 9.78 15.33 35.37
CA ILE A 24 9.68 13.89 35.04
C ILE A 24 8.47 13.62 34.13
N PHE A 25 7.37 14.37 34.28
CA PHE A 25 6.18 14.22 33.42
C PHE A 25 6.37 14.82 32.00
N SER A 26 7.26 15.81 31.85
CA SER A 26 7.52 16.45 30.54
C SER A 26 8.43 15.64 29.62
N MET A 27 9.01 14.52 30.08
CA MET A 27 9.91 13.67 29.30
C MET A 27 9.22 12.46 28.65
N LEU A 28 7.92 12.26 28.88
CA LEU A 28 7.16 11.08 28.46
C LEU A 28 6.20 11.33 27.28
N LEU A 29 6.23 12.52 26.68
CA LEU A 29 5.30 12.92 25.61
C LEU A 29 5.98 13.26 24.28
N THR A 30 7.17 12.71 24.03
CA THR A 30 7.62 12.51 22.65
C THR A 30 6.97 11.24 22.11
N CYS A 31 5.66 11.28 21.91
CA CYS A 31 5.01 10.36 20.98
C CYS A 31 5.55 10.71 19.60
N GLY A 32 6.69 10.13 19.23
CA GLY A 32 7.18 10.20 17.87
C GLY A 32 6.11 9.56 16.99
N SER A 33 5.45 10.35 16.15
CA SER A 33 4.76 9.84 14.98
C SER A 33 5.82 9.10 14.18
N ALA A 34 5.75 7.77 14.18
CA ALA A 34 6.51 6.99 13.23
C ALA A 34 6.02 7.43 11.86
N LEU A 35 6.81 8.25 11.17
CA LEU A 35 6.54 8.58 9.77
C LEU A 35 6.70 7.26 9.02
N ALA A 36 5.62 6.81 8.38
CA ALA A 36 5.73 5.69 7.48
C ALA A 36 6.75 6.04 6.39
N THR A 37 7.61 5.10 6.06
CA THR A 37 8.59 5.29 4.98
C THR A 37 7.90 4.94 3.68
N PRO A 38 8.01 5.76 2.63
CA PRO A 38 7.41 5.43 1.35
C PRO A 38 7.98 4.14 0.76
N TYR A 39 7.21 3.48 -0.10
CA TYR A 39 7.59 2.25 -0.79
C TYR A 39 7.64 2.46 -2.30
N THR A 40 8.68 1.92 -2.93
CA THR A 40 8.88 2.00 -4.39
C THR A 40 8.18 0.83 -5.06
N PHE A 41 7.41 1.12 -6.09
CA PHE A 41 6.86 0.15 -7.01
C PHE A 41 7.54 0.28 -8.38
N GLU A 42 7.87 -0.85 -8.98
CA GLU A 42 8.38 -0.94 -10.35
C GLU A 42 7.59 -2.03 -11.08
N MET A 43 7.02 -1.68 -12.23
CA MET A 43 6.25 -2.62 -13.05
C MET A 43 7.20 -3.52 -13.86
N GLY A 44 6.87 -4.80 -13.97
CA GLY A 44 7.59 -5.76 -14.78
C GLY A 44 7.12 -5.80 -16.24
N ASP A 45 7.87 -6.55 -17.05
CA ASP A 45 7.67 -6.67 -18.50
C ASP A 45 6.58 -7.68 -18.90
N SER A 46 6.06 -8.46 -17.94
CA SER A 46 5.22 -9.64 -18.24
C SER A 46 3.73 -9.43 -18.01
N SER A 47 3.29 -8.18 -17.79
CA SER A 47 1.86 -7.87 -17.63
C SER A 47 1.07 -8.28 -18.89
N SER A 48 -0.16 -8.78 -18.71
CA SER A 48 -1.01 -9.23 -19.82
C SER A 48 -2.50 -9.26 -19.43
N ILE A 49 -3.39 -9.40 -20.41
CA ILE A 49 -4.81 -9.72 -20.17
C ILE A 49 -5.17 -10.95 -21.00
N ASP A 50 -5.61 -12.02 -20.33
CA ASP A 50 -6.12 -13.23 -20.96
C ASP A 50 -7.61 -13.07 -21.27
N VAL A 51 -7.90 -13.01 -22.56
CA VAL A 51 -9.25 -12.95 -23.13
C VAL A 51 -9.63 -14.26 -23.84
N SER A 52 -8.85 -15.34 -23.69
CA SER A 52 -9.07 -16.60 -24.42
C SER A 52 -10.44 -17.23 -24.15
N LYS A 53 -11.01 -17.00 -22.97
CA LYS A 53 -12.34 -17.48 -22.58
C LYS A 53 -13.47 -16.76 -23.31
N THR A 54 -13.24 -15.54 -23.79
CA THR A 54 -14.25 -14.71 -24.44
C THR A 54 -14.68 -15.24 -25.81
N THR A 55 -13.89 -16.14 -26.42
CA THR A 55 -14.16 -16.74 -27.74
C THR A 55 -15.45 -17.57 -27.87
N GLN A 56 -16.16 -17.86 -26.76
CA GLN A 56 -17.45 -18.56 -26.77
C GLN A 56 -18.66 -17.62 -26.57
N GLY A 57 -18.41 -16.32 -26.45
CA GLY A 57 -19.38 -15.23 -26.51
C GLY A 57 -18.71 -14.08 -27.26
N LEU A 58 -18.80 -12.86 -26.72
CA LEU A 58 -18.18 -11.68 -27.33
C LEU A 58 -16.66 -11.85 -27.43
N SER A 59 -16.13 -12.04 -28.64
CA SER A 59 -14.70 -12.21 -28.88
C SER A 59 -13.93 -10.90 -28.63
N MET A 60 -13.16 -10.87 -27.54
CA MET A 60 -12.39 -9.70 -27.09
C MET A 60 -10.91 -9.79 -27.52
N TRP A 61 -10.27 -8.63 -27.61
CA TRP A 61 -8.82 -8.48 -27.66
C TRP A 61 -8.36 -7.46 -26.62
N ALA A 62 -7.09 -7.55 -26.24
CA ALA A 62 -6.47 -6.66 -25.29
C ALA A 62 -4.99 -6.45 -25.63
N GLU A 63 -4.53 -5.21 -25.46
CA GLU A 63 -3.12 -4.84 -25.66
C GLU A 63 -2.63 -4.01 -24.47
N ILE A 64 -1.52 -4.45 -23.87
CA ILE A 64 -0.86 -3.72 -22.79
C ILE A 64 -0.12 -2.51 -23.37
N TYR A 65 -0.26 -1.37 -22.72
CA TYR A 65 0.49 -0.18 -23.11
C TYR A 65 2.00 -0.40 -22.91
N GLN A 66 2.80 -0.09 -23.92
CA GLN A 66 4.28 -0.21 -23.84
C GLN A 66 4.90 0.63 -22.71
N SER A 67 4.19 1.65 -22.23
CA SER A 67 4.64 2.46 -21.10
C SER A 67 4.59 1.73 -19.76
N VAL A 68 3.83 0.63 -19.64
CA VAL A 68 3.61 -0.08 -18.37
C VAL A 68 4.93 -0.56 -17.76
N SER A 69 5.77 -1.26 -18.52
CA SER A 69 7.06 -1.78 -18.01
C SER A 69 8.09 -0.71 -17.64
N SER A 70 7.83 0.55 -17.99
CA SER A 70 8.67 1.69 -17.60
C SER A 70 8.13 2.47 -16.41
N GLN A 71 6.98 2.06 -15.85
CA GLN A 71 6.41 2.73 -14.69
C GLN A 71 7.20 2.37 -13.44
N ALA A 72 7.72 3.41 -12.79
CA ALA A 72 8.28 3.34 -11.45
C ALA A 72 7.73 4.52 -10.64
N PHE A 73 7.21 4.25 -9.46
CA PHE A 73 6.59 5.27 -8.62
C PHE A 73 6.81 4.97 -7.13
N LEU A 74 6.69 6.02 -6.32
CA LEU A 74 6.91 5.98 -4.88
C LEU A 74 5.61 6.39 -4.19
N LEU A 75 5.16 5.58 -3.22
CA LEU A 75 3.93 5.85 -2.47
C LEU A 75 4.20 5.89 -0.98
N ASP A 76 3.65 6.89 -0.29
CA ASP A 76 3.43 6.81 1.16
C ASP A 76 2.17 5.97 1.48
N PRO A 77 2.04 5.37 2.67
CA PRO A 77 0.80 4.69 3.05
C PRO A 77 -0.43 5.60 3.00
N GLY A 78 -1.46 5.12 2.32
CA GLY A 78 -2.68 5.84 2.00
C GLY A 78 -2.63 6.58 0.66
N GLU A 79 -1.48 6.64 -0.01
CA GLU A 79 -1.37 7.21 -1.35
C GLU A 79 -1.62 6.18 -2.45
N SER A 80 -2.03 6.68 -3.61
CA SER A 80 -2.33 5.90 -4.79
C SER A 80 -1.68 6.49 -6.04
N PHE A 81 -1.33 5.62 -7.00
CA PHE A 81 -0.87 6.03 -8.33
C PHE A 81 -1.70 5.33 -9.40
N SER A 82 -2.17 6.11 -10.38
CA SER A 82 -2.97 5.61 -11.50
C SER A 82 -2.26 5.80 -12.82
N PHE A 83 -2.28 4.78 -13.67
CA PHE A 83 -1.65 4.81 -14.99
C PHE A 83 -2.47 4.03 -16.03
N LYS A 84 -2.23 4.31 -17.32
CA LYS A 84 -2.82 3.53 -18.41
C LYS A 84 -2.18 2.14 -18.46
N PHE A 85 -2.97 1.11 -18.23
CA PHE A 85 -2.51 -0.27 -18.17
C PHE A 85 -2.66 -0.96 -19.53
N ALA A 86 -3.88 -0.97 -20.06
CA ALA A 86 -4.19 -1.63 -21.32
C ALA A 86 -5.22 -0.82 -22.12
N HIS A 87 -5.43 -1.21 -23.36
CA HIS A 87 -6.64 -0.89 -24.09
C HIS A 87 -7.26 -2.18 -24.61
N MET A 88 -8.58 -2.23 -24.65
CA MET A 88 -9.35 -3.42 -24.99
C MET A 88 -10.41 -3.07 -26.03
N GLY A 89 -10.78 -4.06 -26.83
CA GLY A 89 -11.89 -3.96 -27.77
C GLY A 89 -12.42 -5.35 -28.14
N THR A 90 -13.27 -5.38 -29.16
CA THR A 90 -13.82 -6.63 -29.70
C THR A 90 -13.42 -6.83 -31.16
N HIS A 91 -13.33 -8.09 -31.58
CA HIS A 91 -13.19 -8.46 -33.00
C HIS A 91 -14.52 -8.51 -33.74
N GLU A 92 -15.63 -8.32 -33.04
CA GLU A 92 -16.97 -8.54 -33.60
C GLU A 92 -17.55 -7.28 -34.21
N SER A 93 -18.27 -7.48 -35.32
CA SER A 93 -18.99 -6.41 -36.03
C SER A 93 -20.44 -6.27 -35.63
N TRP A 94 -20.95 -7.22 -34.86
CA TRP A 94 -22.34 -7.24 -34.43
C TRP A 94 -22.47 -8.03 -33.14
N ILE A 95 -23.38 -7.59 -32.27
CA ILE A 95 -23.78 -8.32 -31.06
C ILE A 95 -24.89 -9.31 -31.43
N ASN A 96 -24.61 -10.58 -31.19
CA ASN A 96 -25.49 -11.72 -31.35
C ASN A 96 -25.98 -12.21 -29.98
N GLU A 97 -26.77 -13.28 -29.97
CA GLU A 97 -27.38 -13.82 -28.73
C GLU A 97 -26.33 -14.40 -27.77
N ASP A 98 -25.26 -15.00 -28.30
CA ASP A 98 -24.15 -15.54 -27.52
C ASP A 98 -23.30 -14.46 -26.85
N ASP A 99 -23.24 -13.27 -27.44
CA ASP A 99 -22.43 -12.15 -26.95
C ASP A 99 -23.04 -11.48 -25.71
N LEU A 100 -24.32 -11.73 -25.44
CA LEU A 100 -25.04 -11.23 -24.25
C LEU A 100 -24.68 -12.02 -22.98
N LYS A 101 -23.93 -13.11 -23.11
CA LYS A 101 -23.48 -13.91 -21.97
C LYS A 101 -22.16 -13.36 -21.45
N ALA A 102 -22.09 -13.16 -20.14
CA ALA A 102 -20.84 -12.80 -19.47
C ALA A 102 -19.78 -13.89 -19.65
N MET A 103 -18.57 -13.48 -20.03
CA MET A 103 -17.41 -14.34 -20.22
C MET A 103 -16.24 -13.82 -19.41
N GLU A 104 -15.51 -14.73 -18.79
CA GLU A 104 -14.35 -14.43 -17.94
C GLU A 104 -13.23 -13.72 -18.70
N VAL A 105 -12.63 -12.72 -18.05
CA VAL A 105 -11.36 -12.10 -18.44
C VAL A 105 -10.44 -12.05 -17.23
N THR A 106 -9.14 -12.20 -17.43
CA THR A 106 -8.16 -12.18 -16.33
C THR A 106 -7.00 -11.28 -16.70
N ALA A 107 -6.77 -10.22 -15.92
CA ALA A 107 -5.58 -9.40 -16.02
C ALA A 107 -4.47 -9.98 -15.13
N TYR A 108 -3.25 -10.05 -15.65
CA TYR A 108 -2.05 -10.39 -14.91
C TYR A 108 -1.19 -9.12 -14.81
N MET A 109 -1.00 -8.63 -13.60
CA MET A 109 -0.20 -7.45 -13.32
C MET A 109 1.14 -7.88 -12.72
N ASP A 110 2.20 -7.60 -13.44
CA ASP A 110 3.57 -7.99 -13.11
C ASP A 110 4.32 -6.80 -12.49
N PHE A 111 4.92 -7.03 -11.32
CA PHE A 111 5.76 -6.06 -10.62
C PHE A 111 7.16 -6.64 -10.47
N ASP A 112 8.18 -5.86 -10.81
CA ASP A 112 9.57 -6.15 -10.49
C ASP A 112 9.89 -5.76 -9.03
N LEU A 113 9.22 -4.72 -8.52
CA LEU A 113 9.26 -4.31 -7.11
C LEU A 113 7.84 -3.97 -6.59
N PRO A 114 7.33 -4.68 -5.56
CA PRO A 114 7.86 -5.95 -5.07
C PRO A 114 7.81 -7.01 -6.19
N ASP A 115 8.72 -7.99 -6.21
CA ASP A 115 8.72 -9.07 -7.23
C ASP A 115 7.51 -9.98 -7.03
N ILE A 116 6.41 -9.67 -7.72
CA ILE A 116 5.12 -10.36 -7.62
C ILE A 116 4.31 -10.20 -8.91
N THR A 117 3.60 -11.25 -9.28
CA THR A 117 2.57 -11.18 -10.31
C THR A 117 1.21 -11.43 -9.66
N GLN A 118 0.25 -10.52 -9.87
CA GLN A 118 -1.10 -10.63 -9.33
C GLN A 118 -2.13 -10.80 -10.45
N ASP A 119 -3.04 -11.75 -10.27
CA ASP A 119 -4.23 -11.91 -11.12
C ASP A 119 -5.40 -11.07 -10.60
N ILE A 120 -6.11 -10.41 -11.54
CA ILE A 120 -7.35 -9.67 -11.29
C ILE A 120 -8.40 -10.23 -12.25
N SER A 121 -9.43 -10.88 -11.70
CA SER A 121 -10.54 -11.43 -12.46
C SER A 121 -11.52 -10.34 -12.89
N GLY A 122 -12.28 -10.60 -13.94
CA GLY A 122 -13.39 -9.78 -14.39
C GLY A 122 -14.27 -10.51 -15.39
N GLU A 123 -15.28 -9.81 -15.88
CA GLU A 123 -16.21 -10.33 -16.88
C GLU A 123 -16.40 -9.34 -18.03
N SER A 124 -16.33 -9.84 -19.26
CA SER A 124 -16.75 -9.11 -20.46
C SER A 124 -18.17 -9.50 -20.86
N THR A 125 -18.98 -8.54 -21.30
CA THR A 125 -20.35 -8.80 -21.80
C THR A 125 -20.71 -7.82 -22.90
N GLY A 126 -21.28 -8.33 -23.99
CA GLY A 126 -21.89 -7.53 -25.05
C GLY A 126 -23.29 -7.05 -24.67
N PHE A 127 -23.72 -5.93 -25.23
CA PHE A 127 -25.10 -5.47 -25.08
C PHE A 127 -25.65 -4.90 -26.38
N SER A 128 -26.97 -5.07 -26.58
CA SER A 128 -27.70 -4.47 -27.69
C SER A 128 -28.96 -3.76 -27.21
N GLY A 129 -29.20 -2.58 -27.78
CA GLY A 129 -30.39 -1.77 -27.57
C GLY A 129 -31.54 -2.17 -28.48
N LYS A 130 -32.69 -1.49 -28.32
CA LYS A 130 -33.90 -1.77 -29.10
C LYS A 130 -33.63 -1.66 -30.62
N PHE A 131 -34.01 -2.69 -31.37
CA PHE A 131 -33.72 -2.82 -32.81
C PHE A 131 -32.23 -2.70 -33.16
N GLU A 132 -31.33 -3.04 -32.23
CA GLU A 132 -29.87 -3.09 -32.47
C GLU A 132 -29.26 -1.72 -32.86
N PHE A 133 -29.99 -0.62 -32.60
CA PHE A 133 -29.56 0.75 -32.91
C PHE A 133 -28.37 1.24 -32.06
N ASN A 134 -28.19 0.64 -30.88
CA ASN A 134 -27.06 0.86 -30.00
C ASN A 134 -26.50 -0.53 -29.67
N GLN A 135 -25.21 -0.70 -29.87
CA GLN A 135 -24.52 -1.94 -29.54
C GLN A 135 -23.18 -1.57 -28.93
N GLY A 136 -22.69 -2.45 -28.08
CA GLY A 136 -21.46 -2.20 -27.38
C GLY A 136 -21.06 -3.36 -26.52
N TRP A 137 -20.07 -3.10 -25.70
CA TRP A 137 -19.52 -4.06 -24.78
C TRP A 137 -19.08 -3.35 -23.50
N GLN A 138 -19.00 -4.13 -22.44
CA GLN A 138 -18.44 -3.69 -21.18
C GLN A 138 -17.53 -4.77 -20.61
N VAL A 139 -16.53 -4.33 -19.85
CA VAL A 139 -15.70 -5.17 -18.99
C VAL A 139 -15.82 -4.63 -17.58
N ILE A 140 -16.18 -5.49 -16.64
CA ILE A 140 -16.27 -5.19 -15.22
C ILE A 140 -15.24 -6.04 -14.48
N TRP A 141 -14.43 -5.42 -13.61
CA TRP A 141 -13.40 -6.12 -12.85
C TRP A 141 -13.86 -6.46 -11.43
N ASP A 142 -13.39 -7.58 -10.89
CA ASP A 142 -13.62 -8.02 -9.51
C ASP A 142 -12.54 -7.45 -8.58
N ASP A 143 -12.54 -6.13 -8.42
CA ASP A 143 -11.54 -5.39 -7.65
C ASP A 143 -12.17 -4.61 -6.45
N PRO A 144 -11.36 -4.02 -5.53
CA PRO A 144 -9.90 -4.10 -5.40
C PRO A 144 -9.37 -5.50 -5.07
N VAL A 145 -8.21 -5.84 -5.62
CA VAL A 145 -7.43 -7.01 -5.19
C VAL A 145 -6.36 -6.58 -4.19
N TYR A 146 -6.25 -7.27 -3.07
CA TYR A 146 -5.29 -6.97 -2.02
C TYR A 146 -4.08 -7.91 -2.06
N VAL A 147 -2.88 -7.33 -2.03
CA VAL A 147 -1.63 -8.05 -2.18
C VAL A 147 -0.75 -7.83 -0.96
N ASP A 148 -0.44 -8.91 -0.26
CA ASP A 148 0.56 -8.93 0.82
C ASP A 148 1.94 -9.26 0.24
N PHE A 149 2.92 -8.37 0.42
CA PHE A 149 4.27 -8.52 -0.14
C PHE A 149 5.36 -8.66 0.93
N GLY A 150 4.96 -9.11 2.12
CA GLY A 150 5.85 -9.51 3.21
C GLY A 150 6.04 -8.44 4.30
N ASN A 151 6.44 -8.88 5.49
CA ASN A 151 6.68 -8.04 6.68
C ASN A 151 5.52 -7.07 7.04
N GLY A 152 4.28 -7.45 6.74
CA GLY A 152 3.10 -6.62 6.96
C GLY A 152 2.89 -5.51 5.91
N GLY A 153 3.68 -5.50 4.84
CA GLY A 153 3.45 -4.65 3.68
C GLY A 153 2.25 -5.16 2.89
N ARG A 154 1.33 -4.24 2.58
CA ARG A 154 0.11 -4.52 1.82
C ARG A 154 -0.23 -3.35 0.90
N PHE A 155 -0.65 -3.67 -0.32
CA PHE A 155 -1.23 -2.71 -1.27
C PHE A 155 -2.50 -3.29 -1.90
N SER A 156 -3.29 -2.44 -2.54
CA SER A 156 -4.41 -2.84 -3.38
C SER A 156 -4.20 -2.44 -4.83
N ILE A 157 -4.82 -3.20 -5.73
CA ILE A 157 -4.87 -2.95 -7.16
C ILE A 157 -6.33 -2.85 -7.58
N GLU A 158 -6.67 -1.80 -8.30
CA GLU A 158 -7.97 -1.57 -8.94
C GLU A 158 -7.78 -1.36 -10.44
N LEU A 159 -8.66 -1.91 -11.27
CA LEU A 159 -8.70 -1.71 -12.71
C LEU A 159 -9.98 -0.96 -13.06
N SER A 160 -9.88 0.10 -13.86
CA SER A 160 -11.09 0.80 -14.29
C SER A 160 -11.92 -0.11 -15.19
N ASP A 161 -13.22 -0.23 -14.87
CA ASP A 161 -14.20 -0.77 -15.80
C ASP A 161 -14.12 -0.04 -17.15
N ALA A 162 -14.35 -0.79 -18.23
CA ALA A 162 -14.43 -0.25 -19.57
C ALA A 162 -15.84 -0.45 -20.13
N THR A 163 -16.30 0.53 -20.89
CA THR A 163 -17.51 0.41 -21.67
C THR A 163 -17.34 1.17 -22.97
N PHE A 164 -17.65 0.49 -24.07
CA PHE A 164 -17.77 1.12 -25.37
C PHE A 164 -19.19 0.95 -25.88
N SER A 165 -19.75 2.01 -26.45
CA SER A 165 -21.06 1.96 -27.09
C SER A 165 -21.00 2.72 -28.40
N SER A 166 -21.51 2.11 -29.47
CA SER A 166 -21.69 2.78 -30.74
C SER A 166 -23.18 2.99 -31.03
N SER A 167 -23.45 3.93 -31.92
CA SER A 167 -24.81 4.20 -32.41
C SER A 167 -24.86 4.11 -33.92
N MET A 168 -26.06 3.90 -34.46
CA MET A 168 -26.32 3.90 -35.91
C MET A 168 -25.57 2.81 -36.68
N TRP A 169 -25.91 1.53 -36.44
CA TRP A 169 -25.50 0.40 -37.30
C TRP A 169 -23.99 0.21 -37.46
N THR A 170 -23.19 0.77 -36.55
CA THR A 170 -21.72 0.68 -36.60
C THR A 170 -21.16 -0.51 -35.81
N GLY A 171 -21.99 -1.23 -35.05
CA GLY A 171 -21.58 -2.43 -34.32
C GLY A 171 -20.65 -2.14 -33.13
N PRO A 172 -20.32 -3.15 -32.31
CA PRO A 172 -19.57 -2.96 -31.07
C PRO A 172 -18.08 -2.63 -31.30
N HIS A 173 -17.52 -2.83 -32.50
CA HIS A 173 -16.17 -2.37 -32.85
C HIS A 173 -16.11 -0.93 -33.37
N GLY A 174 -17.23 -0.20 -33.39
CA GLY A 174 -17.27 1.19 -33.84
C GLY A 174 -17.27 1.37 -35.37
N PRO A 175 -17.36 2.62 -35.87
CA PRO A 175 -17.29 2.90 -37.30
C PRO A 175 -15.89 2.65 -37.87
N CYS A 176 -15.73 2.56 -39.20
CA CYS A 176 -14.42 2.34 -39.84
C CYS A 176 -13.34 3.42 -39.60
N TRP A 177 -13.68 4.51 -38.91
CA TRP A 177 -12.78 5.58 -38.50
C TRP A 177 -12.54 5.64 -36.99
N SER A 178 -13.02 4.66 -36.23
CA SER A 178 -12.76 4.50 -34.79
C SER A 178 -12.61 3.02 -34.50
N GLU A 179 -11.54 2.66 -33.82
CA GLU A 179 -11.44 1.34 -33.19
C GLU A 179 -12.36 1.42 -31.98
N GLY A 180 -13.33 0.51 -31.87
CA GLY A 180 -14.34 0.49 -30.79
C GLY A 180 -13.73 -0.01 -29.50
N ASP A 181 -12.70 0.69 -29.06
CA ASP A 181 -11.83 0.35 -27.95
C ASP A 181 -12.06 1.28 -26.75
N ALA A 182 -11.56 0.84 -25.60
CA ALA A 182 -11.56 1.62 -24.38
C ALA A 182 -10.28 1.37 -23.58
N ASP A 183 -9.81 2.43 -22.92
CA ASP A 183 -8.65 2.38 -22.03
C ASP A 183 -9.02 1.74 -20.69
N ILE A 184 -8.11 0.91 -20.18
CA ILE A 184 -8.10 0.38 -18.83
C ILE A 184 -7.00 1.09 -18.04
N PHE A 185 -7.37 1.71 -16.93
CA PHE A 185 -6.45 2.32 -15.98
C PHE A 185 -6.24 1.38 -14.81
N ALA A 186 -4.99 1.20 -14.39
CA ALA A 186 -4.66 0.54 -13.13
C ALA A 186 -4.41 1.60 -12.06
N THR A 187 -4.95 1.39 -10.86
CA THR A 187 -4.68 2.19 -9.66
C THR A 187 -4.08 1.31 -8.59
N VAL A 188 -2.87 1.65 -8.15
CA VAL A 188 -2.15 0.96 -7.08
C VAL A 188 -2.19 1.84 -5.84
N THR A 189 -2.68 1.31 -4.72
CA THR A 189 -2.78 2.03 -3.45
C THR A 189 -1.97 1.32 -2.38
N LEU A 190 -1.00 2.00 -1.76
CA LEU A 190 -0.22 1.43 -0.67
C LEU A 190 -1.00 1.55 0.64
N GLU A 191 -1.38 0.44 1.28
CA GLU A 191 -2.10 0.49 2.55
C GLU A 191 -1.15 0.53 3.74
N THR A 192 -0.17 -0.36 3.75
CA THR A 192 0.82 -0.49 4.81
C THR A 192 2.19 -0.76 4.24
N THR A 193 3.21 -0.12 4.80
CA THR A 193 4.59 -0.39 4.42
C THR A 193 5.13 -1.61 5.17
N PRO A 194 6.02 -2.39 4.54
CA PRO A 194 6.67 -3.50 5.20
C PRO A 194 7.48 -2.95 6.37
N SER A 195 7.22 -3.47 7.57
CA SER A 195 8.06 -3.14 8.72
C SER A 195 9.44 -3.72 8.46
N PRO A 196 10.54 -2.97 8.66
CA PRO A 196 11.84 -3.60 8.72
C PRO A 196 11.76 -4.71 9.77
N ALA A 197 12.20 -5.92 9.41
CA ALA A 197 12.35 -7.00 10.38
C ALA A 197 13.11 -6.43 11.58
N PRO A 198 12.69 -6.69 12.83
CA PRO A 198 13.40 -6.17 13.99
C PRO A 198 14.86 -6.53 13.82
N ALA A 199 15.72 -5.53 13.58
CA ALA A 199 17.15 -5.77 13.57
C ALA A 199 17.45 -6.44 14.91
N PRO A 200 18.20 -7.54 14.96
CA PRO A 200 18.56 -8.18 16.21
C PRO A 200 19.19 -7.09 17.08
N VAL A 201 18.41 -6.59 18.04
CA VAL A 201 18.82 -5.52 18.92
C VAL A 201 20.04 -6.08 19.61
N PRO A 202 21.25 -5.51 19.43
CA PRO A 202 22.41 -5.96 20.15
C PRO A 202 22.01 -5.92 21.61
N GLU A 203 21.97 -7.09 22.25
CA GLU A 203 21.48 -7.19 23.62
C GLU A 203 22.16 -6.07 24.40
N PRO A 204 21.39 -5.17 25.03
CA PRO A 204 21.95 -3.96 25.56
C PRO A 204 23.06 -4.39 26.51
N THR A 205 24.28 -3.90 26.28
CA THR A 205 25.45 -4.18 27.12
C THR A 205 25.17 -3.85 28.60
N THR A 206 24.07 -3.16 28.87
CA THR A 206 23.37 -3.04 30.14
C THR A 206 23.13 -4.38 30.86
N ALA A 207 22.85 -5.49 30.17
CA ALA A 207 22.78 -6.82 30.81
C ALA A 207 24.15 -7.28 31.33
N VAL A 208 25.21 -7.01 30.57
CA VAL A 208 26.60 -7.25 30.99
C VAL A 208 27.00 -6.31 32.15
N LEU A 209 26.61 -5.04 32.10
CA LEU A 209 26.85 -4.06 33.18
C LEU A 209 26.04 -4.37 34.45
N LEU A 210 24.78 -4.81 34.32
CA LEU A 210 23.96 -5.25 35.45
C LEU A 210 24.54 -6.52 36.07
N GLY A 211 24.99 -7.46 35.24
CA GLY A 211 25.70 -8.67 35.68
C GLY A 211 27.00 -8.35 36.43
N LEU A 212 27.83 -7.45 35.89
CA LEU A 212 29.07 -7.01 36.55
C LEU A 212 28.79 -6.22 37.84
N GLY A 213 27.77 -5.36 37.86
CA GLY A 213 27.37 -4.59 39.04
C GLY A 213 26.91 -5.48 40.21
N VAL A 214 26.09 -6.49 39.93
CA VAL A 214 25.64 -7.47 40.95
C VAL A 214 26.79 -8.37 41.39
N GLY A 215 27.66 -8.79 40.47
CA GLY A 215 28.85 -9.60 40.78
C GLY A 215 29.83 -8.89 41.73
N LEU A 216 30.11 -7.59 41.51
CA LEU A 216 30.99 -6.81 42.37
C LEU A 216 30.42 -6.58 43.79
N LEU A 217 29.09 -6.44 43.91
CA LEU A 217 28.41 -6.36 45.21
C LEU A 217 28.47 -7.69 46.01
N GLY A 218 28.51 -8.83 45.33
CA GLY A 218 28.70 -10.14 45.98
C GLY A 218 30.10 -10.32 46.59
N ILE A 219 31.15 -9.89 45.88
CA ILE A 219 32.55 -10.07 46.30
C ILE A 219 32.89 -9.21 47.54
N THR A 220 32.29 -8.02 47.65
CA THR A 220 32.53 -7.13 48.81
C THR A 220 31.91 -7.67 50.12
N ARG A 221 30.82 -8.44 50.06
CA ARG A 221 30.22 -9.10 51.23
C ARG A 221 31.06 -10.27 51.75
N LEU A 222 31.71 -11.03 50.87
CA LEU A 222 32.56 -12.17 51.26
C LEU A 222 33.84 -11.73 51.99
N LYS A 223 34.43 -10.59 51.62
CA LYS A 223 35.62 -10.06 52.32
C LYS A 223 35.33 -9.59 53.76
N ARG A 224 34.10 -9.16 54.07
CA ARG A 224 33.75 -8.75 55.45
C ARG A 224 33.58 -9.91 56.42
N LYS A 225 33.17 -11.10 55.94
CA LYS A 225 33.08 -12.28 56.82
C LYS A 225 34.46 -12.82 57.23
N LYS A 226 35.47 -12.69 56.35
CA LYS A 226 36.82 -13.20 56.65
C LYS A 226 37.64 -12.31 57.60
N ALA A 227 37.19 -11.08 57.87
CA ALA A 227 37.86 -10.15 58.79
C ALA A 227 37.25 -10.13 60.21
N SER A 228 36.19 -10.91 60.46
CA SER A 228 35.53 -11.01 61.78
C SER A 228 35.98 -12.23 62.59
N ASP A 229 36.82 -13.10 62.01
CA ASP A 229 37.34 -14.33 62.65
C ASP A 229 38.86 -14.25 62.92
N SER A 230 39.40 -13.05 63.17
CA SER A 230 40.79 -12.87 63.64
C SER A 230 40.87 -11.85 64.77
#